data_AF-A0A6P6TLT0-F1
#
_entry.id   AF-A0A6P6TLT0-F1
#
_cell.length_a   1.000
_cell.length_b   1.000
_cell.length_c   1.000
_cell.angle_alpha   90.00
_cell.angle_beta   90.00
_cell.angle_gamma   90.00
#
_symmetry.space_group_name_H-M   'P 1'
#
loop_
_entity.id
_entity.type
_entity.pdbx_description
1 polymer ?
#
loop_
_entity_poly.entity_id
_entity_poly.type
_entity_poly.pdbx_seq_one_letter_code
_entity_poly.pdbx_strand_id
1 'polypeptide(L)'
;MAKAASCVSSLSASPVFFQAPLLSPSPPHSISTHVLHHQSKVPALSRSLSLSLKYLTCNHRMKSGCARRLSLLRVNCLPEQTTRETEENSEAKTPTSASASTSTSSSYSSDNESGVTALNWVAGLGGLGFLETSYLTYLKLTDSDAFCPVGGGGGGGGCGSVLNSDYSVVFGVPLPLIGMLAYGAVATLGLQLGSKKLPFGIGETDARSVLLVTTTSMALASAYFLYILTTKFSGESCLYCLTSAFLSSCLFFITLKDFGLKELQKEVVLQLCVAVLVVITLNSSYNALQPVSTSLAEVDLPFVKTEVTTKSSPLAVSLARHLHAIGAKMYGAFWCSHCLEQKEMFGREASDILDYVECFPNGYRKGTIMAKACTDVKIEGFPTWVINGEVLSGELDFSELAKASGIKLEDLSQAN
;
A
#
# COMPACT_ATOMS: atom_id res chain seq x y z
N MET A 1 -68.92 -20.60 25.52
CA MET A 1 -69.84 -21.56 24.87
C MET A 1 -69.04 -22.27 23.79
N ALA A 2 -68.47 -23.44 24.10
CA ALA A 2 -69.02 -24.77 23.83
C ALA A 2 -68.93 -25.11 22.31
N LYS A 3 -67.95 -25.94 21.90
CA LYS A 3 -68.05 -27.42 21.66
C LYS A 3 -68.73 -27.72 20.30
N ALA A 4 -68.36 -28.70 19.47
CA ALA A 4 -67.46 -29.86 19.53
C ALA A 4 -67.31 -30.40 18.07
N ALA A 5 -66.15 -30.92 17.65
CA ALA A 5 -65.77 -32.35 17.57
C ALA A 5 -66.26 -33.15 16.34
N SER A 6 -65.32 -33.84 15.68
CA SER A 6 -65.42 -35.26 15.24
C SER A 6 -64.03 -35.73 14.73
N CYS A 7 -63.29 -36.55 15.48
CA CYS A 7 -63.06 -38.01 15.33
C CYS A 7 -62.02 -38.37 14.22
N VAL A 8 -60.80 -38.86 14.54
CA VAL A 8 -60.39 -40.24 14.95
C VAL A 8 -60.44 -41.22 13.76
N SER A 9 -59.51 -42.13 13.42
CA SER A 9 -58.10 -42.49 13.68
C SER A 9 -57.82 -43.75 12.81
N SER A 10 -56.54 -44.10 12.57
CA SER A 10 -56.02 -45.48 12.31
C SER A 10 -56.25 -46.10 10.90
N LEU A 11 -55.43 -46.99 10.30
CA LEU A 11 -54.33 -47.88 10.72
C LEU A 11 -53.56 -48.45 9.48
N SER A 12 -52.25 -48.72 9.63
CA SER A 12 -51.39 -49.82 9.10
C SER A 12 -51.41 -50.33 7.63
N ALA A 13 -50.22 -50.53 7.02
CA ALA A 13 -49.58 -51.85 6.76
C ALA A 13 -48.33 -51.75 5.84
N SER A 14 -47.31 -52.57 6.13
CA SER A 14 -46.12 -52.90 5.30
C SER A 14 -46.24 -54.35 4.78
N PRO A 15 -45.19 -55.07 4.29
CA PRO A 15 -44.20 -54.88 3.20
C PRO A 15 -44.18 -56.08 2.18
N VAL A 16 -43.45 -56.02 1.06
CA VAL A 16 -42.97 -57.21 0.30
C VAL A 16 -41.60 -56.93 -0.39
N PHE A 17 -40.75 -57.97 -0.42
CA PHE A 17 -39.32 -58.06 -0.78
C PHE A 17 -39.10 -58.76 -2.16
N PHE A 18 -37.81 -58.89 -2.57
CA PHE A 18 -37.18 -59.70 -3.68
C PHE A 18 -36.75 -58.91 -4.93
N GLN A 19 -35.56 -59.03 -5.56
CA GLN A 19 -34.27 -59.71 -5.33
C GLN A 19 -33.24 -59.17 -6.39
N ALA A 20 -31.93 -59.21 -6.10
CA ALA A 20 -30.82 -58.83 -7.02
C ALA A 20 -30.46 -59.94 -8.04
N PRO A 21 -29.65 -59.69 -9.10
CA PRO A 21 -28.18 -59.90 -8.95
C PRO A 21 -27.25 -59.02 -9.82
N LEU A 22 -25.95 -59.20 -9.54
CA LEU A 22 -24.70 -58.55 -10.02
C LEU A 22 -24.38 -58.70 -11.53
N LEU A 23 -23.63 -57.73 -12.09
CA LEU A 23 -22.51 -57.99 -13.02
C LEU A 23 -21.53 -56.78 -13.11
N SER A 24 -20.24 -57.11 -13.14
CA SER A 24 -19.02 -56.27 -13.08
C SER A 24 -18.47 -55.87 -14.49
N PRO A 25 -17.36 -55.09 -14.61
CA PRO A 25 -17.11 -54.08 -15.67
C PRO A 25 -16.08 -54.47 -16.77
N SER A 26 -15.98 -53.68 -17.86
CA SER A 26 -14.78 -53.40 -18.73
C SER A 26 -15.20 -52.84 -20.14
N PRO A 27 -14.30 -52.40 -21.05
CA PRO A 27 -13.33 -51.29 -21.02
C PRO A 27 -13.49 -50.37 -22.30
N PRO A 28 -12.54 -49.44 -22.66
CA PRO A 28 -12.81 -48.30 -23.55
C PRO A 28 -12.50 -48.55 -25.04
N HIS A 29 -13.17 -47.80 -25.92
CA HIS A 29 -12.80 -47.73 -27.35
C HIS A 29 -12.27 -46.35 -27.74
N SER A 30 -11.03 -46.37 -28.21
CA SER A 30 -10.31 -45.33 -28.96
C SER A 30 -10.70 -45.36 -30.44
N ILE A 31 -11.04 -44.21 -31.03
CA ILE A 31 -10.91 -43.91 -32.48
C ILE A 31 -10.62 -42.40 -32.58
N SER A 32 -9.35 -42.01 -32.76
CA SER A 32 -8.65 -41.75 -34.02
C SER A 32 -9.01 -40.42 -34.70
N THR A 33 -8.00 -39.56 -34.72
CA THR A 33 -7.84 -38.28 -35.42
C THR A 33 -8.12 -38.36 -36.91
N HIS A 34 -8.85 -37.37 -37.45
CA HIS A 34 -8.69 -36.91 -38.83
C HIS A 34 -8.54 -35.38 -38.85
N VAL A 35 -7.34 -34.95 -39.19
CA VAL A 35 -6.97 -33.58 -39.53
C VAL A 35 -7.59 -33.24 -40.88
N LEU A 36 -8.39 -32.18 -40.93
CA LEU A 36 -8.76 -31.50 -42.17
C LEU A 36 -8.30 -30.05 -42.10
N HIS A 37 -7.22 -29.79 -42.85
CA HIS A 37 -6.74 -28.46 -43.21
C HIS A 37 -7.83 -27.73 -44.01
N HIS A 38 -8.38 -26.64 -43.46
CA HIS A 38 -9.11 -25.67 -44.25
C HIS A 38 -8.21 -24.44 -44.43
N GLN A 39 -7.56 -24.35 -45.60
CA GLN A 39 -7.02 -23.08 -46.06
C GLN A 39 -8.18 -22.14 -46.40
N SER A 40 -8.14 -20.91 -45.86
CA SER A 40 -8.88 -19.80 -46.44
C SER A 40 -7.92 -18.66 -46.72
N LYS A 41 -7.94 -18.26 -47.99
CA LYS A 41 -7.08 -17.31 -48.67
C LYS A 41 -7.68 -15.92 -48.46
N VAL A 42 -6.96 -15.02 -47.79
CA VAL A 42 -7.40 -13.63 -47.59
C VAL A 42 -6.69 -12.73 -48.61
N PRO A 43 -7.42 -11.88 -49.36
CA PRO A 43 -6.82 -11.04 -50.40
C PRO A 43 -6.10 -9.82 -49.81
N ALA A 44 -4.95 -9.51 -50.40
CA ALA A 44 -4.18 -8.30 -50.16
C ALA A 44 -4.88 -7.08 -50.75
N LEU A 45 -5.10 -6.05 -49.93
CA LEU A 45 -5.38 -4.70 -50.39
C LEU A 45 -4.52 -3.73 -49.59
N SER A 46 -3.61 -3.11 -50.32
CA SER A 46 -2.70 -2.07 -49.88
C SER A 46 -3.45 -0.80 -49.52
N ARG A 47 -3.09 -0.19 -48.39
CA ARG A 47 -3.02 1.27 -48.24
C ARG A 47 -2.21 1.62 -46.99
N SER A 48 -1.03 2.13 -47.26
CA SER A 48 -0.13 2.80 -46.33
C SER A 48 -0.75 4.11 -45.81
N LEU A 49 -0.80 4.29 -44.49
CA LEU A 49 -0.79 5.62 -43.88
C LEU A 49 0.44 5.72 -42.98
N SER A 50 1.39 6.53 -43.43
CA SER A 50 2.55 6.99 -42.68
C SER A 50 2.17 8.22 -41.85
N LEU A 51 2.23 8.11 -40.52
CA LEU A 51 2.33 9.29 -39.67
C LEU A 51 3.82 9.59 -39.42
N SER A 52 4.27 10.73 -39.96
CA SER A 52 5.60 11.30 -39.70
C SER A 52 5.67 11.83 -38.27
N LEU A 53 6.48 11.18 -37.43
CA LEU A 53 6.97 11.74 -36.17
C LEU A 53 8.36 12.33 -36.43
N LYS A 54 8.41 13.65 -36.72
CA LYS A 54 9.68 14.38 -36.87
C LYS A 54 10.26 14.68 -35.49
N TYR A 55 11.14 13.79 -35.00
CA TYR A 55 12.09 14.12 -33.94
C TYR A 55 13.29 14.86 -34.55
N LEU A 56 13.65 15.99 -33.94
CA LEU A 56 14.88 16.74 -34.21
C LEU A 56 16.10 15.87 -33.89
N THR A 57 16.82 15.40 -34.92
CA THR A 57 18.19 14.91 -34.78
C THR A 57 19.14 16.06 -35.08
N CYS A 58 19.81 16.57 -34.04
CA CYS A 58 20.92 17.48 -34.18
C CYS A 58 22.18 16.67 -34.53
N ASN A 59 22.64 16.82 -35.78
CA ASN A 59 23.90 16.28 -36.27
C ASN A 59 25.06 16.95 -35.49
N HIS A 60 25.78 16.20 -34.65
CA HIS A 60 27.13 16.59 -34.27
C HIS A 60 28.13 15.46 -34.58
N ARG A 61 29.08 15.88 -35.41
CA ARG A 61 30.17 15.14 -36.03
C ARG A 61 31.09 14.53 -34.97
N MET A 62 31.09 13.20 -34.86
CA MET A 62 32.14 12.45 -34.16
C MET A 62 33.44 12.53 -34.96
N LYS A 63 34.47 13.15 -34.38
CA LYS A 63 35.87 12.82 -34.70
C LYS A 63 36.37 11.91 -33.59
N SER A 64 36.61 10.66 -33.97
CA SER A 64 37.31 9.66 -33.17
C SER A 64 38.76 10.11 -32.94
N GLY A 65 39.17 10.10 -31.67
CA GLY A 65 40.53 10.35 -31.22
C GLY A 65 40.75 9.65 -29.89
N CYS A 66 40.99 8.34 -29.95
CA CYS A 66 41.39 7.52 -28.82
C CYS A 66 42.86 7.85 -28.48
N ALA A 67 43.09 8.48 -27.33
CA ALA A 67 44.41 8.58 -26.72
C ALA A 67 44.30 8.32 -25.21
N ARG A 68 44.68 7.11 -24.81
CA ARG A 68 44.99 6.76 -23.42
C ARG A 68 46.19 7.59 -22.96
N ARG A 69 46.05 8.31 -21.84
CA ARG A 69 47.18 8.65 -20.97
C ARG A 69 46.73 8.65 -19.51
N LEU A 70 47.25 7.67 -18.77
CA LEU A 70 47.42 7.75 -17.32
C LEU A 70 48.35 8.92 -16.98
N SER A 71 48.02 9.72 -15.97
CA SER A 71 48.88 9.94 -14.79
C SER A 71 48.39 11.06 -13.87
N LEU A 72 48.26 10.66 -12.61
CA LEU A 72 48.76 11.31 -11.39
C LEU A 72 48.07 12.57 -10.85
N LEU A 73 47.48 12.36 -9.65
CA LEU A 73 47.19 13.34 -8.62
C LEU A 73 48.37 14.29 -8.38
N ARG A 74 48.06 15.57 -8.20
CA ARG A 74 48.94 16.50 -7.49
C ARG A 74 48.10 17.35 -6.53
N VAL A 75 48.28 17.07 -5.25
CA VAL A 75 47.90 17.92 -4.11
C VAL A 75 48.92 19.06 -4.05
N ASN A 76 48.45 20.29 -3.89
CA ASN A 76 49.31 21.42 -3.53
C ASN A 76 48.82 22.02 -2.20
N CYS A 77 49.68 21.92 -1.19
CA CYS A 77 49.72 22.72 0.03
C CYS A 77 51.03 23.53 0.04
N LEU A 78 51.01 24.75 0.63
CA LEU A 78 52.03 25.47 1.45
C LEU A 78 51.89 27.00 1.30
N PRO A 79 52.57 27.86 2.10
CA PRO A 79 53.19 27.72 3.45
C PRO A 79 52.68 28.81 4.44
N GLU A 80 52.66 28.61 5.77
CA GLU A 80 53.72 28.73 6.82
C GLU A 80 54.43 30.10 6.94
N GLN A 81 54.23 30.76 8.10
CA GLN A 81 55.13 31.78 8.64
C GLN A 81 55.17 31.67 10.17
N THR A 82 56.40 31.58 10.70
CA THR A 82 56.76 31.29 12.10
C THR A 82 57.38 32.53 12.76
N THR A 83 57.02 32.82 14.02
CA THR A 83 57.90 33.30 15.13
C THR A 83 57.04 33.48 16.41
N ARG A 84 57.24 32.67 17.48
CA ARG A 84 57.98 32.93 18.76
C ARG A 84 57.46 34.17 19.52
N GLU A 85 57.17 34.22 20.82
CA GLU A 85 57.53 33.51 22.08
C GLU A 85 56.69 34.26 23.18
N THR A 86 55.93 33.71 24.14
CA THR A 86 56.31 33.20 25.49
C THR A 86 55.18 33.56 26.51
N GLU A 87 54.88 32.65 27.45
CA GLU A 87 54.19 32.81 28.78
C GLU A 87 52.73 33.34 28.81
N GLU A 88 51.78 33.00 29.71
CA GLU A 88 51.67 32.13 30.90
C GLU A 88 50.14 31.96 31.21
N ASN A 89 49.74 30.78 31.69
CA ASN A 89 48.74 30.42 32.71
C ASN A 89 47.27 30.95 32.80
N SER A 90 46.40 30.02 33.27
CA SER A 90 45.15 30.19 34.06
C SER A 90 43.89 30.78 33.37
N GLU A 91 42.63 30.50 33.74
CA GLU A 91 41.90 29.48 34.51
C GLU A 91 40.38 29.74 34.23
N ALA A 92 39.52 28.77 34.53
CA ALA A 92 38.09 28.74 34.24
C ALA A 92 37.20 29.83 34.91
N LYS A 93 36.06 30.19 34.28
CA LYS A 93 34.71 30.26 34.91
C LYS A 93 33.58 30.78 33.99
N THR A 94 32.53 29.98 33.84
CA THR A 94 31.10 30.33 33.66
C THR A 94 30.67 31.34 34.76
N PRO A 95 29.69 32.30 34.61
CA PRO A 95 28.31 31.99 34.22
C PRO A 95 27.40 33.11 33.60
N THR A 96 26.24 32.64 33.07
CA THR A 96 24.87 33.20 33.13
C THR A 96 24.48 34.57 32.53
N SER A 97 23.53 34.47 31.58
CA SER A 97 22.40 35.35 31.20
C SER A 97 22.59 36.84 30.90
N ALA A 98 22.18 37.25 29.70
CA ALA A 98 21.37 38.45 29.50
C ALA A 98 20.64 38.40 28.15
N SER A 99 19.32 38.50 28.21
CA SER A 99 18.43 38.79 27.09
C SER A 99 18.66 40.23 26.62
N ALA A 100 18.79 40.46 25.30
CA ALA A 100 18.52 41.77 24.71
C ALA A 100 18.08 41.60 23.25
N SER A 101 16.79 41.78 23.05
CA SER A 101 16.16 42.11 21.79
C SER A 101 16.73 43.42 21.23
N THR A 102 17.22 43.41 20.00
CA THR A 102 17.35 44.62 19.19
C THR A 102 16.84 44.34 17.78
N SER A 103 15.61 44.73 17.54
CA SER A 103 15.04 45.04 16.24
C SER A 103 15.62 46.35 15.71
N THR A 104 16.17 46.38 14.48
CA THR A 104 16.28 47.54 13.57
C THR A 104 16.66 46.97 12.19
N SER A 105 15.68 46.54 11.39
CA SER A 105 15.11 47.28 10.25
C SER A 105 16.06 47.54 9.07
N SER A 106 15.86 46.70 8.04
CA SER A 106 15.72 47.04 6.61
C SER A 106 16.84 47.84 5.90
N SER A 107 17.53 47.13 5.00
CA SER A 107 17.93 47.69 3.70
C SER A 107 17.39 46.81 2.58
N TYR A 108 16.56 47.43 1.74
CA TYR A 108 15.82 46.92 0.59
C TYR A 108 16.79 46.53 -0.54
N SER A 109 16.71 45.31 -1.07
CA SER A 109 17.22 44.93 -2.39
C SER A 109 16.43 43.73 -2.91
N SER A 110 15.40 44.05 -3.68
CA SER A 110 14.37 43.17 -4.19
C SER A 110 14.87 42.12 -5.20
N ASP A 111 14.16 40.99 -5.20
CA ASP A 111 13.95 40.03 -6.30
C ASP A 111 14.89 38.83 -6.48
N ASN A 112 15.99 38.68 -5.73
CA ASN A 112 16.87 37.49 -5.88
C ASN A 112 17.10 36.63 -4.62
N GLU A 113 16.71 37.12 -3.44
CA GLU A 113 16.92 36.41 -2.17
C GLU A 113 15.77 35.43 -1.86
N SER A 114 14.54 35.75 -2.27
CA SER A 114 13.35 34.95 -1.99
C SER A 114 13.34 33.58 -2.67
N GLY A 115 13.89 33.48 -3.88
CA GLY A 115 13.91 32.22 -4.64
C GLY A 115 14.90 31.20 -4.06
N VAL A 116 16.06 31.66 -3.58
CA VAL A 116 17.06 30.77 -2.95
C VAL A 116 16.55 30.21 -1.63
N THR A 117 15.87 31.03 -0.82
CA THR A 117 15.25 30.56 0.42
C THR A 117 14.13 29.56 0.13
N ALA A 118 13.27 29.80 -0.88
CA ALA A 118 12.20 28.88 -1.26
C ALA A 118 12.73 27.51 -1.73
N LEU A 119 13.80 27.49 -2.52
CA LEU A 119 14.42 26.26 -3.02
C LEU A 119 15.05 25.42 -1.89
N ASN A 120 15.62 26.06 -0.87
CA ASN A 120 16.12 25.35 0.32
C ASN A 120 14.99 24.68 1.11
N TRP A 121 13.84 25.34 1.23
CA TRP A 121 12.64 24.74 1.83
C TRP A 121 12.11 23.57 1.00
N VAL A 122 12.08 23.69 -0.33
CA VAL A 122 11.72 22.61 -1.25
C VAL A 122 12.66 21.41 -1.05
N ALA A 123 13.97 21.64 -0.95
CA ALA A 123 14.94 20.58 -0.68
C ALA A 123 14.70 19.90 0.68
N GLY A 124 14.45 20.68 1.73
CA GLY A 124 14.18 20.16 3.08
C GLY A 124 12.90 19.33 3.16
N LEU A 125 11.79 19.86 2.63
CA LEU A 125 10.50 19.15 2.61
C LEU A 125 10.54 17.92 1.69
N GLY A 126 11.23 18.01 0.54
CA GLY A 126 11.48 16.88 -0.34
C GLY A 126 12.29 15.78 0.36
N GLY A 127 13.33 16.16 1.12
CA GLY A 127 14.12 15.22 1.92
C GLY A 127 13.32 14.54 3.02
N LEU A 128 12.43 15.28 3.69
CA LEU A 128 11.52 14.72 4.70
C LEU A 128 10.55 13.71 4.07
N GLY A 129 9.93 14.04 2.93
CA GLY A 129 9.06 13.12 2.20
C GLY A 129 9.81 11.89 1.68
N PHE A 130 11.08 12.04 1.28
CA PHE A 130 11.93 10.92 0.91
C PHE A 130 12.14 9.97 2.10
N LEU A 131 12.47 10.49 3.29
CA LEU A 131 12.64 9.67 4.49
C LEU A 131 11.35 8.94 4.88
N GLU A 132 10.21 9.64 4.85
CA GLU A 132 8.90 9.05 5.13
C GLU A 132 8.58 7.89 4.17
N THR A 133 8.71 8.13 2.86
CA THR A 133 8.40 7.12 1.85
C THR A 133 9.42 5.99 1.78
N SER A 134 10.69 6.24 2.10
CA SER A 134 11.71 5.20 2.31
C SER A 134 11.37 4.30 3.49
N TYR A 135 10.89 4.86 4.61
CA TYR A 135 10.46 4.07 5.76
C TYR A 135 9.27 3.16 5.39
N LEU A 136 8.24 3.71 4.74
CA LEU A 136 7.09 2.91 4.28
C LEU A 136 7.48 1.85 3.25
N THR A 137 8.44 2.16 2.36
CA THR A 137 8.99 1.18 1.41
C THR A 137 9.68 0.04 2.14
N TYR A 138 10.48 0.35 3.16
CA TYR A 138 11.15 -0.67 3.97
C TYR A 138 10.15 -1.58 4.68
N LEU A 139 9.12 -1.01 5.32
CA LEU A 139 8.05 -1.80 5.96
C LEU A 139 7.35 -2.73 4.98
N LYS A 140 7.00 -2.23 3.79
CA LYS A 140 6.31 -3.02 2.76
C LYS A 140 7.18 -4.14 2.19
N LEU A 141 8.51 -3.99 2.17
CA LEU A 141 9.43 -5.02 1.70
C LEU A 141 9.83 -6.04 2.78
N THR A 142 9.58 -5.70 4.05
CA THR A 142 9.92 -6.56 5.21
C THR A 142 8.67 -7.13 5.87
N ASP A 143 7.49 -6.92 5.27
CA ASP A 143 6.18 -7.33 5.80
C ASP A 143 6.02 -6.96 7.29
N SER A 144 6.48 -5.75 7.65
CA SER A 144 6.46 -5.25 9.02
C SER A 144 5.39 -4.18 9.21
N ASP A 145 4.78 -4.14 10.39
CA ASP A 145 3.70 -3.19 10.70
C ASP A 145 4.19 -1.76 10.90
N ALA A 146 3.36 -0.80 10.50
CA ALA A 146 3.64 0.62 10.62
C ALA A 146 3.34 1.16 12.02
N PHE A 147 4.26 1.95 12.58
CA PHE A 147 4.08 2.54 13.91
C PHE A 147 3.16 3.78 13.88
N CYS A 148 1.98 3.71 14.51
CA CYS A 148 1.04 4.83 14.57
C CYS A 148 0.83 5.33 16.02
N PRO A 149 1.40 6.49 16.41
CA PRO A 149 1.33 6.98 17.79
C PRO A 149 0.00 7.67 18.16
N VAL A 150 -0.80 8.11 17.19
CA VAL A 150 -2.03 8.89 17.42
C VAL A 150 -3.29 8.06 17.13
N GLY A 151 -3.34 6.87 17.71
CA GLY A 151 -4.56 6.06 17.88
C GLY A 151 -4.88 6.00 19.37
N GLY A 152 -5.74 6.90 19.85
CA GLY A 152 -6.09 7.00 21.26
C GLY A 152 -6.90 5.80 21.73
N GLY A 153 -6.22 4.76 22.21
CA GLY A 153 -6.82 3.59 22.85
C GLY A 153 -6.28 2.27 22.29
N GLY A 154 -5.06 1.90 22.70
CA GLY A 154 -4.45 0.56 22.59
C GLY A 154 -4.86 -0.35 21.42
N GLY A 155 -4.02 -0.44 20.39
CA GLY A 155 -4.14 -1.43 19.30
C GLY A 155 -3.96 -0.77 17.93
N GLY A 156 -3.00 -1.25 17.13
CA GLY A 156 -2.58 -0.64 15.87
C GLY A 156 -3.60 -0.70 14.73
N GLY A 157 -4.68 0.09 14.80
CA GLY A 157 -5.69 0.20 13.76
C GLY A 157 -5.69 1.57 13.08
N GLY A 158 -5.33 1.65 11.79
CA GLY A 158 -5.64 2.82 10.96
C GLY A 158 -4.79 2.95 9.70
N CYS A 159 -3.48 2.71 9.78
CA CYS A 159 -2.61 2.73 8.59
C CYS A 159 -2.37 1.35 7.97
N GLY A 160 -2.38 0.26 8.76
CA GLY A 160 -2.11 -1.09 8.28
C GLY A 160 -3.07 -1.51 7.17
N SER A 161 -4.38 -1.36 7.40
CA SER A 161 -5.44 -1.63 6.43
C SER A 161 -5.19 -0.92 5.09
N VAL A 162 -4.80 0.36 5.13
CA VAL A 162 -4.54 1.18 3.94
C VAL A 162 -3.23 0.77 3.24
N LEU A 163 -2.15 0.61 4.00
CA LEU A 163 -0.81 0.27 3.50
C LEU A 163 -0.72 -1.18 2.98
N ASN A 164 -1.62 -2.06 3.42
CA ASN A 164 -1.72 -3.44 2.95
C ASN A 164 -2.84 -3.69 1.94
N SER A 165 -3.70 -2.71 1.69
CA SER A 165 -4.74 -2.81 0.65
C SER A 165 -4.17 -2.84 -0.78
N ASP A 166 -5.03 -3.21 -1.73
CA ASP A 166 -4.75 -3.12 -3.18
C ASP A 166 -4.40 -1.70 -3.66
N TYR A 167 -4.79 -0.66 -2.91
CA TYR A 167 -4.44 0.73 -3.21
C TYR A 167 -3.00 1.09 -2.84
N SER A 168 -2.27 0.21 -2.15
CA SER A 168 -0.87 0.40 -1.81
C SER A 168 0.11 0.07 -2.96
N VAL A 169 -0.42 -0.41 -4.09
CA VAL A 169 0.36 -0.86 -5.25
C VAL A 169 -0.18 -0.22 -6.54
N VAL A 170 0.72 0.31 -7.36
CA VAL A 170 0.42 0.92 -8.66
C VAL A 170 1.19 0.16 -9.73
N PHE A 171 0.48 -0.47 -10.68
CA PHE A 171 1.07 -1.37 -11.70
C PHE A 171 2.02 -2.45 -11.13
N GLY A 172 1.68 -3.03 -9.96
CA GLY A 172 2.51 -4.04 -9.30
C GLY A 172 3.72 -3.49 -8.53
N VAL A 173 3.93 -2.17 -8.55
CA VAL A 173 5.01 -1.50 -7.80
C VAL A 173 4.44 -0.86 -6.53
N PRO A 174 5.06 -1.06 -5.36
CA PRO A 174 4.63 -0.39 -4.13
C PRO A 174 4.59 1.12 -4.31
N LEU A 175 3.46 1.73 -3.98
CA LEU A 175 3.25 3.18 -4.05
C LEU A 175 4.32 3.97 -3.25
N PRO A 176 4.75 3.53 -2.05
CA PRO A 176 5.85 4.18 -1.32
C PRO A 176 7.15 4.28 -2.12
N LEU A 177 7.45 3.30 -2.98
CA LEU A 177 8.65 3.31 -3.81
C LEU A 177 8.58 4.41 -4.88
N ILE A 178 7.41 4.59 -5.49
CA ILE A 178 7.14 5.68 -6.44
C ILE A 178 7.27 7.03 -5.73
N GLY A 179 6.71 7.14 -4.53
CA GLY A 179 6.83 8.33 -3.68
C GLY A 179 8.29 8.65 -3.35
N MET A 180 9.09 7.65 -2.99
CA MET A 180 10.51 7.80 -2.70
C MET A 180 11.28 8.36 -3.90
N LEU A 181 11.02 7.87 -5.12
CA LEU A 181 11.65 8.42 -6.32
C LEU A 181 11.20 9.87 -6.60
N ALA A 182 9.93 10.17 -6.43
CA ALA A 182 9.39 11.51 -6.67
C ALA A 182 9.93 12.54 -5.67
N TYR A 183 9.85 12.25 -4.36
CA TYR A 183 10.39 13.12 -3.31
C TYR A 183 11.91 13.27 -3.42
N GLY A 184 12.64 12.20 -3.76
CA GLY A 184 14.07 12.26 -4.02
C GLY A 184 14.43 13.15 -5.23
N ALA A 185 13.65 13.08 -6.31
CA ALA A 185 13.80 13.95 -7.46
C ALA A 185 13.57 15.44 -7.10
N VAL A 186 12.51 15.73 -6.33
CA VAL A 186 12.24 17.09 -5.84
C VAL A 186 13.37 17.61 -4.93
N ALA A 187 13.84 16.78 -3.99
CA ALA A 187 14.93 17.15 -3.09
C ALA A 187 16.23 17.47 -3.85
N THR A 188 16.58 16.62 -4.82
CA THR A 188 17.80 16.78 -5.63
C THR A 188 17.70 18.00 -6.54
N LEU A 189 16.57 18.23 -7.21
CA LEU A 189 16.34 19.44 -8.01
C LEU A 189 16.38 20.70 -7.17
N GLY A 190 15.77 20.71 -5.98
CA GLY A 190 15.82 21.83 -5.04
C GLY A 190 17.25 22.18 -4.63
N LEU A 191 18.08 21.18 -4.29
CA LEU A 191 19.49 21.37 -3.94
C LEU A 191 20.33 21.88 -5.13
N GLN A 192 20.11 21.33 -6.32
CA GLN A 192 20.85 21.69 -7.54
C GLN A 192 20.55 23.12 -7.99
N LEU A 193 19.27 23.50 -7.96
CA LEU A 193 18.82 24.87 -8.26
C LEU A 193 19.31 25.86 -7.20
N GLY A 194 19.23 25.52 -5.91
CA GLY A 194 19.73 26.37 -4.83
C GLY A 194 21.25 26.56 -4.86
N SER A 195 22.00 25.53 -5.26
CA SER A 195 23.47 25.58 -5.36
C SER A 195 23.98 26.11 -6.70
N LYS A 196 23.09 26.44 -7.66
CA LYS A 196 23.41 26.79 -9.06
C LYS A 196 24.32 25.76 -9.76
N LYS A 197 24.29 24.51 -9.31
CA LYS A 197 25.06 23.38 -9.85
C LYS A 197 24.10 22.44 -10.57
N LEU A 198 23.71 22.81 -11.79
CA LEU A 198 22.87 21.97 -12.63
C LEU A 198 23.74 20.95 -13.38
N PRO A 199 23.60 19.64 -13.11
CA PRO A 199 24.26 18.62 -13.89
C PRO A 199 23.62 18.52 -15.29
N PHE A 200 24.35 17.97 -16.26
CA PHE A 200 23.86 17.66 -17.62
C PHE A 200 23.53 18.85 -18.54
N GLY A 201 23.94 20.08 -18.22
CA GLY A 201 23.75 21.24 -19.11
C GLY A 201 22.29 21.66 -19.28
N ILE A 202 21.42 21.27 -18.34
CA ILE A 202 20.01 21.66 -18.29
C ILE A 202 19.93 23.14 -17.89
N GLY A 203 19.09 23.90 -18.58
CA GLY A 203 18.86 25.31 -18.27
C GLY A 203 18.13 25.49 -16.92
N GLU A 204 18.34 26.61 -16.24
CA GLU A 204 17.66 26.92 -14.97
C GLU A 204 16.13 26.98 -15.14
N THR A 205 15.65 27.52 -16.26
CA THR A 205 14.23 27.58 -16.62
C THR A 205 13.63 26.19 -16.77
N ASP A 206 14.33 25.29 -17.44
CA ASP A 206 13.86 23.93 -17.71
C ASP A 206 13.79 23.12 -16.42
N ALA A 207 14.82 23.23 -15.57
CA ALA A 207 14.86 22.57 -14.27
C ALA A 207 13.75 23.08 -13.33
N ARG A 208 13.46 24.39 -13.35
CA ARG A 208 12.29 24.94 -12.64
C ARG A 208 10.99 24.36 -13.20
N SER A 209 10.78 24.34 -14.53
CA SER A 209 9.55 23.80 -15.12
C SER A 209 9.34 22.31 -14.77
N VAL A 210 10.42 21.52 -14.78
CA VAL A 210 10.39 20.13 -14.31
C VAL A 210 9.96 20.07 -12.84
N LEU A 211 10.53 20.89 -11.96
CA LEU A 211 10.15 20.95 -10.54
C LEU A 211 8.66 21.29 -10.36
N LEU A 212 8.13 22.25 -11.12
CA LEU A 212 6.70 22.59 -11.08
C LEU A 212 5.83 21.43 -11.55
N VAL A 213 6.15 20.81 -12.68
CA VAL A 213 5.42 19.64 -13.19
C VAL A 213 5.43 18.48 -12.18
N THR A 214 6.57 18.18 -11.59
CA THR A 214 6.70 17.10 -10.61
C THR A 214 5.90 17.39 -9.34
N THR A 215 6.00 18.59 -8.77
CA THR A 215 5.27 18.95 -7.54
C THR A 215 3.75 19.01 -7.76
N THR A 216 3.27 19.52 -8.89
CA THR A 216 1.84 19.45 -9.24
C THR A 216 1.36 18.01 -9.37
N SER A 217 2.13 17.16 -10.05
CA SER A 217 1.80 15.73 -10.20
C SER A 217 1.66 15.04 -8.83
N MET A 218 2.60 15.30 -7.91
CA MET A 218 2.57 14.74 -6.55
C MET A 218 1.38 15.25 -5.74
N ALA A 219 1.04 16.54 -5.83
CA ALA A 219 -0.11 17.11 -5.14
C ALA A 219 -1.43 16.53 -5.65
N LEU A 220 -1.58 16.37 -6.97
CA LEU A 220 -2.78 15.75 -7.56
C LEU A 220 -2.91 14.27 -7.20
N ALA A 221 -1.81 13.52 -7.27
CA ALA A 221 -1.81 12.12 -6.85
C ALA A 221 -2.20 11.98 -5.37
N SER A 222 -1.68 12.86 -4.50
CA SER A 222 -2.02 12.87 -3.08
C SER A 222 -3.49 13.23 -2.83
N ALA A 223 -4.04 14.20 -3.56
CA ALA A 223 -5.47 14.51 -3.50
C ALA A 223 -6.34 13.32 -3.93
N TYR A 224 -5.92 12.60 -4.96
CA TYR A 224 -6.59 11.37 -5.41
C TYR A 224 -6.55 10.25 -4.35
N PHE A 225 -5.40 10.07 -3.66
CA PHE A 225 -5.31 9.09 -2.57
C PHE A 225 -6.13 9.48 -1.35
N LEU A 226 -6.22 10.78 -1.00
CA LEU A 226 -7.14 11.24 0.03
C LEU A 226 -8.61 11.03 -0.36
N TYR A 227 -8.94 11.20 -1.64
CA TYR A 227 -10.27 10.85 -2.14
C TYR A 227 -10.58 9.35 -1.96
N ILE A 228 -9.63 8.46 -2.24
CA ILE A 228 -9.79 7.02 -1.96
C ILE A 228 -9.93 6.77 -0.46
N LEU A 229 -9.06 7.35 0.37
CA LEU A 229 -9.08 7.17 1.83
C LEU A 229 -10.45 7.53 2.41
N THR A 230 -11.00 8.67 2.00
CA THR A 230 -12.31 9.16 2.51
C THR A 230 -13.50 8.35 2.00
N THR A 231 -13.43 7.81 0.78
CA THR A 231 -14.57 7.11 0.15
C THR A 231 -14.56 5.59 0.34
N LYS A 232 -13.39 4.97 0.45
CA LYS A 232 -13.23 3.50 0.55
C LYS A 232 -12.92 3.02 1.97
N PHE A 233 -12.25 3.84 2.78
CA PHE A 233 -11.81 3.51 4.13
C PHE A 233 -12.49 4.43 5.16
N SER A 234 -13.79 4.66 5.00
CA SER A 234 -14.56 5.56 5.85
C SER A 234 -14.52 5.08 7.31
N GLY A 235 -13.79 5.77 8.18
CA GLY A 235 -13.63 5.43 9.59
C GLY A 235 -12.18 5.19 10.02
N GLU A 236 -11.25 5.04 9.08
CA GLU A 236 -9.82 4.89 9.36
C GLU A 236 -9.05 6.16 8.98
N SER A 237 -8.12 6.57 9.84
CA SER A 237 -7.23 7.70 9.56
C SER A 237 -5.78 7.22 9.48
N CYS A 238 -5.17 7.31 8.29
CA CYS A 238 -3.76 7.00 8.17
C CYS A 238 -2.87 8.25 8.28
N LEU A 239 -2.12 8.35 9.39
CA LEU A 239 -1.22 9.48 9.68
C LEU A 239 -0.13 9.66 8.61
N TYR A 240 0.42 8.56 8.08
CA TYR A 240 1.42 8.62 7.01
C TYR A 240 0.83 9.21 5.73
N CYS A 241 -0.33 8.73 5.27
CA CYS A 241 -0.99 9.29 4.09
C CYS A 241 -1.31 10.78 4.24
N LEU A 242 -1.75 11.21 5.43
CA LEU A 242 -2.01 12.62 5.73
C LEU A 242 -0.72 13.46 5.74
N THR A 243 0.37 12.92 6.28
CA THR A 243 1.69 13.58 6.30
C THR A 243 2.21 13.76 4.88
N SER A 244 2.18 12.70 4.07
CA SER A 244 2.52 12.76 2.64
C SER A 244 1.64 13.75 1.86
N ALA A 245 0.34 13.83 2.14
CA ALA A 245 -0.55 14.79 1.49
C ALA A 245 -0.25 16.25 1.90
N PHE A 246 0.12 16.47 3.16
CA PHE A 246 0.55 17.77 3.65
C PHE A 246 1.88 18.20 3.00
N LEU A 247 2.89 17.31 2.96
CA LEU A 247 4.18 17.59 2.35
C LEU A 247 4.07 17.92 0.86
N SER A 248 3.35 17.10 0.09
CA SER A 248 3.13 17.34 -1.35
C SER A 248 2.39 18.64 -1.63
N SER A 249 1.37 18.96 -0.83
CA SER A 249 0.64 20.23 -0.93
C SER A 249 1.55 21.43 -0.61
N CYS A 250 2.33 21.36 0.46
CA CYS A 250 3.28 22.41 0.83
C CYS A 250 4.33 22.65 -0.27
N LEU A 251 4.90 21.57 -0.82
CA LEU A 251 5.84 21.66 -1.93
C LEU A 251 5.22 22.37 -3.14
N PHE A 252 4.01 21.96 -3.53
CA PHE A 252 3.29 22.60 -4.63
C PHE A 252 3.03 24.09 -4.37
N PHE A 253 2.58 24.48 -3.19
CA PHE A 253 2.34 25.90 -2.86
C PHE A 253 3.62 26.73 -2.86
N ILE A 254 4.72 26.19 -2.33
CA ILE A 254 6.02 26.88 -2.33
C ILE A 254 6.52 27.05 -3.78
N THR A 255 6.46 26.00 -4.59
CA THR A 255 6.85 26.07 -6.00
C THR A 255 5.94 27.01 -6.78
N LEU A 256 4.63 27.00 -6.58
CA LEU A 256 3.72 27.97 -7.21
C LEU A 256 4.07 29.42 -6.88
N LYS A 257 4.48 29.71 -5.64
CA LYS A 257 4.85 31.07 -5.22
C LYS A 257 6.20 31.51 -5.81
N ASP A 258 7.13 30.58 -5.99
CA ASP A 258 8.41 30.85 -6.65
C ASP A 258 8.22 31.14 -8.16
N PHE A 259 7.16 30.58 -8.76
CA PHE A 259 6.81 30.80 -10.15
C PHE A 259 6.02 32.09 -10.38
N GLY A 260 6.46 32.91 -11.34
CA GLY A 260 5.73 34.11 -11.75
C GLY A 260 4.42 33.78 -12.48
N LEU A 261 3.35 34.54 -12.23
CA LEU A 261 2.03 34.37 -12.86
C LEU A 261 2.07 34.33 -14.40
N LYS A 262 2.97 35.10 -15.02
CA LYS A 262 3.16 35.11 -16.49
C LYS A 262 3.76 33.80 -17.02
N GLU A 263 4.64 33.19 -16.23
CA GLU A 263 5.28 31.91 -16.58
C GLU A 263 4.31 30.76 -16.31
N LEU A 264 3.51 30.84 -15.24
CA LEU A 264 2.40 29.91 -15.01
C LEU A 264 1.43 29.90 -16.19
N GLN A 265 1.06 31.06 -16.74
CA GLN A 265 0.18 31.16 -17.91
C GLN A 265 0.72 30.41 -19.13
N LYS A 266 2.03 30.40 -19.34
CA LYS A 266 2.66 29.66 -20.45
C LYS A 266 2.60 28.15 -20.24
N GLU A 267 2.68 27.71 -18.99
CA GLU A 267 2.75 26.28 -18.63
C GLU A 267 1.37 25.68 -18.27
N VAL A 268 0.27 26.45 -18.25
CA VAL A 268 -1.07 25.95 -17.88
C VAL A 268 -1.48 24.73 -18.69
N VAL A 269 -1.22 24.74 -20.01
CA VAL A 269 -1.59 23.62 -20.89
C VAL A 269 -0.82 22.36 -20.49
N LEU A 270 0.48 22.49 -20.19
CA LEU A 270 1.30 21.37 -19.73
C LEU A 270 0.81 20.84 -18.38
N GLN A 271 0.51 21.72 -17.44
CA GLN A 271 -0.02 21.33 -16.12
C GLN A 271 -1.38 20.63 -16.23
N LEU A 272 -2.28 21.09 -17.11
CA LEU A 272 -3.56 20.43 -17.36
C LEU A 272 -3.38 19.05 -18.00
N CYS A 273 -2.46 18.93 -18.96
CA CYS A 273 -2.10 17.63 -19.54
C CYS A 273 -1.56 16.67 -18.48
N VAL A 274 -0.67 17.14 -17.60
CA VAL A 274 -0.13 16.34 -16.49
C VAL A 274 -1.23 15.92 -15.53
N ALA A 275 -2.14 16.82 -15.18
CA ALA A 275 -3.28 16.52 -14.33
C ALA A 275 -4.17 15.42 -14.92
N VAL A 276 -4.52 15.54 -16.20
CA VAL A 276 -5.30 14.54 -16.92
C VAL A 276 -4.54 13.20 -16.98
N LEU A 277 -3.23 13.22 -17.25
CA LEU A 277 -2.41 12.02 -17.27
C LEU A 277 -2.37 11.34 -15.91
N VAL A 278 -2.14 12.08 -14.81
CA VAL A 278 -2.12 11.50 -13.45
C VAL A 278 -3.46 10.85 -13.12
N VAL A 279 -4.57 11.54 -13.39
CA VAL A 279 -5.91 10.97 -13.14
C VAL A 279 -6.15 9.73 -14.00
N ILE A 280 -5.83 9.77 -15.30
CA ILE A 280 -5.97 8.61 -16.19
C ILE A 280 -5.08 7.45 -15.72
N THR A 281 -3.83 7.71 -15.35
CA THR A 281 -2.89 6.69 -14.90
C THR A 281 -3.33 6.04 -13.60
N LEU A 282 -3.72 6.83 -12.60
CA LEU A 282 -4.22 6.30 -11.32
C LEU A 282 -5.54 5.58 -11.49
N ASN A 283 -6.49 6.17 -12.22
CA ASN A 283 -7.76 5.56 -12.52
C ASN A 283 -7.57 4.26 -13.33
N SER A 284 -6.66 4.24 -14.31
CA SER A 284 -6.32 3.04 -15.05
C SER A 284 -5.65 2.00 -14.15
N SER A 285 -4.71 2.37 -13.28
CA SER A 285 -4.08 1.43 -12.35
C SER A 285 -5.12 0.77 -11.43
N TYR A 286 -5.99 1.56 -10.81
CA TYR A 286 -6.97 1.04 -9.85
C TYR A 286 -8.24 0.46 -10.49
N ASN A 287 -8.57 0.83 -11.73
CA ASN A 287 -9.61 0.14 -12.50
C ASN A 287 -9.07 -1.05 -13.30
N ALA A 288 -7.79 -1.13 -13.63
CA ALA A 288 -7.16 -2.32 -14.23
C ALA A 288 -6.90 -3.41 -13.18
N LEU A 289 -6.99 -3.07 -11.89
CA LEU A 289 -7.22 -4.03 -10.80
C LEU A 289 -8.67 -4.54 -10.76
N GLN A 290 -9.56 -4.03 -11.62
CA GLN A 290 -10.66 -4.83 -12.17
C GLN A 290 -10.22 -5.35 -13.54
N PRO A 291 -10.26 -6.66 -13.81
CA PRO A 291 -9.87 -7.18 -15.11
C PRO A 291 -10.76 -6.55 -16.20
N VAL A 292 -10.13 -5.81 -17.12
CA VAL A 292 -10.81 -5.25 -18.28
C VAL A 292 -11.36 -6.39 -19.13
N SER A 293 -12.68 -6.31 -19.37
CA SER A 293 -13.55 -7.19 -20.17
C SER A 293 -13.95 -8.53 -19.56
N THR A 294 -14.88 -8.47 -18.60
CA THR A 294 -16.09 -9.31 -18.69
C THR A 294 -17.29 -8.40 -18.52
N SER A 295 -18.10 -8.28 -19.57
CA SER A 295 -19.36 -7.54 -19.53
C SER A 295 -20.26 -8.09 -18.43
N LEU A 296 -20.77 -7.21 -17.57
CA LEU A 296 -21.86 -7.42 -16.61
C LEU A 296 -21.58 -8.41 -15.46
N ALA A 297 -21.26 -7.83 -14.31
CA ALA A 297 -21.87 -8.16 -13.03
C ALA A 297 -22.02 -9.66 -12.65
N GLU A 298 -20.91 -10.32 -12.32
CA GLU A 298 -20.89 -11.27 -11.19
C GLU A 298 -19.44 -11.45 -10.73
N VAL A 299 -19.07 -10.85 -9.58
CA VAL A 299 -17.84 -11.26 -8.88
C VAL A 299 -18.11 -12.67 -8.37
N ASP A 300 -17.67 -13.68 -9.10
CA ASP A 300 -17.83 -15.08 -8.75
C ASP A 300 -16.51 -15.63 -8.18
N LEU A 301 -16.44 -15.70 -6.84
CA LEU A 301 -15.32 -16.29 -6.12
C LEU A 301 -15.68 -17.72 -5.74
N PRO A 302 -15.11 -18.74 -6.41
CA PRO A 302 -15.28 -20.12 -5.96
C PRO A 302 -14.62 -20.30 -4.59
N PHE A 303 -15.20 -21.16 -3.75
CA PHE A 303 -14.61 -21.49 -2.45
C PHE A 303 -13.24 -22.16 -2.65
N VAL A 304 -12.22 -21.61 -1.99
CA VAL A 304 -10.88 -22.19 -1.91
C VAL A 304 -10.49 -22.23 -0.44
N LYS A 305 -10.10 -23.41 0.05
CA LYS A 305 -9.61 -23.53 1.43
C LYS A 305 -8.24 -22.84 1.53
N THR A 306 -8.13 -21.85 2.41
CA THR A 306 -6.86 -21.20 2.75
C THR A 306 -5.94 -22.18 3.48
N GLU A 307 -4.71 -22.35 3.00
CA GLU A 307 -3.70 -23.18 3.66
C GLU A 307 -2.90 -22.33 4.66
N VAL A 308 -2.78 -22.84 5.89
CA VAL A 308 -1.94 -22.24 6.94
C VAL A 308 -0.54 -22.84 6.83
N THR A 309 0.45 -21.98 6.64
CA THR A 309 1.82 -22.36 6.32
C THR A 309 2.75 -22.34 7.52
N THR A 310 2.46 -21.52 8.52
CA THR A 310 3.26 -21.40 9.74
C THR A 310 3.10 -22.62 10.66
N LYS A 311 4.14 -22.89 11.44
CA LYS A 311 4.17 -23.95 12.45
C LYS A 311 3.59 -23.43 13.76
N SER A 312 2.68 -24.19 14.37
CA SER A 312 2.11 -23.83 15.68
C SER A 312 3.16 -23.88 16.79
N SER A 313 3.10 -22.88 17.66
CA SER A 313 3.83 -22.90 18.93
C SER A 313 3.10 -23.75 19.96
N PRO A 314 3.79 -24.27 20.99
CA PRO A 314 3.13 -25.02 22.06
C PRO A 314 2.07 -24.19 22.80
N LEU A 315 2.30 -22.88 22.94
CA LEU A 315 1.32 -21.94 23.49
C LEU A 315 0.07 -21.83 22.62
N ALA A 316 0.24 -21.69 21.30
CA ALA A 316 -0.88 -21.61 20.36
C ALA A 316 -1.76 -22.87 20.40
N VAL A 317 -1.13 -24.05 20.45
CA VAL A 317 -1.85 -25.33 20.55
C VAL A 317 -2.62 -25.41 21.87
N SER A 318 -2.02 -25.03 22.98
CA SER A 318 -2.65 -25.04 24.30
C SER A 318 -3.86 -24.08 24.35
N LEU A 319 -3.69 -22.86 23.84
CA LEU A 319 -4.76 -21.87 23.75
C LEU A 319 -5.90 -22.32 22.82
N ALA A 320 -5.57 -22.89 21.66
CA ALA A 320 -6.59 -23.39 20.73
C ALA A 320 -7.43 -24.52 21.35
N ARG A 321 -6.81 -25.44 22.10
CA ARG A 321 -7.52 -26.49 22.83
C ARG A 321 -8.45 -25.90 23.90
N HIS A 322 -8.00 -24.89 24.63
CA HIS A 322 -8.84 -24.20 25.62
C HIS A 322 -10.05 -23.53 24.95
N LEU A 323 -9.81 -22.77 23.87
CA LEU A 323 -10.87 -22.11 23.10
C LEU A 323 -11.89 -23.11 22.55
N HIS A 324 -11.42 -24.22 21.98
CA HIS A 324 -12.29 -25.32 21.53
C HIS A 324 -13.09 -25.94 22.70
N ALA A 325 -12.46 -26.18 23.85
CA ALA A 325 -13.11 -26.79 25.01
C ALA A 325 -14.25 -25.93 25.58
N ILE A 326 -14.13 -24.60 25.51
CA ILE A 326 -15.18 -23.67 25.94
C ILE A 326 -16.19 -23.34 24.82
N GLY A 327 -16.02 -23.92 23.63
CA GLY A 327 -16.87 -23.70 22.46
C GLY A 327 -16.75 -22.31 21.85
N ALA A 328 -15.59 -21.66 22.00
CA ALA A 328 -15.30 -20.39 21.35
C ALA A 328 -15.22 -20.58 19.83
N LYS A 329 -15.90 -19.72 19.08
CA LYS A 329 -15.99 -19.82 17.62
C LYS A 329 -15.35 -18.62 16.94
N MET A 330 -14.61 -18.88 15.87
CA MET A 330 -14.13 -17.85 14.97
C MET A 330 -14.92 -17.90 13.68
N TYR A 331 -15.57 -16.82 13.32
CA TYR A 331 -16.32 -16.66 12.09
C TYR A 331 -15.51 -15.86 11.08
N GLY A 332 -15.45 -16.34 9.85
CA GLY A 332 -14.69 -15.69 8.80
C GLY A 332 -15.15 -16.06 7.41
N ALA A 333 -14.41 -15.56 6.43
CA ALA A 333 -14.60 -15.87 5.02
C ALA A 333 -13.30 -16.40 4.41
N PHE A 334 -13.39 -17.32 3.44
CA PHE A 334 -12.21 -17.90 2.82
C PHE A 334 -11.30 -16.91 2.07
N TRP A 335 -11.81 -15.72 1.70
CA TRP A 335 -11.04 -14.67 1.03
C TRP A 335 -10.56 -13.55 1.97
N CYS A 336 -10.78 -13.69 3.27
CA CYS A 336 -10.46 -12.67 4.26
C CYS A 336 -8.99 -12.77 4.70
N SER A 337 -8.18 -11.74 4.42
CA SER A 337 -6.76 -11.68 4.80
C SER A 337 -6.57 -11.74 6.31
N HIS A 338 -7.30 -10.94 7.07
CA HIS A 338 -7.28 -10.94 8.54
C HIS A 338 -7.69 -12.28 9.15
N CYS A 339 -8.54 -13.04 8.46
CA CYS A 339 -8.93 -14.38 8.91
C CYS A 339 -7.81 -15.40 8.69
N LEU A 340 -7.00 -15.20 7.65
CA LEU A 340 -5.79 -15.98 7.41
C LEU A 340 -4.68 -15.58 8.39
N GLU A 341 -4.44 -14.29 8.59
CA GLU A 341 -3.45 -13.74 9.54
C GLU A 341 -3.72 -14.26 10.97
N GLN A 342 -4.96 -14.19 11.44
CA GLN A 342 -5.36 -14.80 12.71
C GLN A 342 -5.05 -16.32 12.76
N LYS A 343 -5.29 -17.08 11.67
CA LYS A 343 -4.98 -18.52 11.63
C LYS A 343 -3.48 -18.78 11.59
N GLU A 344 -2.71 -17.95 10.89
CA GLU A 344 -1.25 -18.03 10.83
C GLU A 344 -0.62 -17.68 12.19
N MET A 345 -1.23 -16.79 12.99
CA MET A 345 -0.80 -16.56 14.38
C MET A 345 -0.87 -17.85 15.22
N PHE A 346 -1.91 -18.66 15.03
CA PHE A 346 -2.03 -19.98 15.66
C PHE A 346 -1.13 -21.05 15.01
N GLY A 347 -0.89 -20.93 13.70
CA GLY A 347 -0.21 -21.92 12.89
C GLY A 347 -1.03 -23.17 12.63
N ARG A 348 -0.52 -24.03 11.75
CA ARG A 348 -1.28 -25.14 11.14
C ARG A 348 -2.00 -26.05 12.14
N GLU A 349 -1.28 -26.63 13.09
CA GLU A 349 -1.85 -27.60 14.05
C GLU A 349 -2.92 -26.96 14.94
N ALA A 350 -2.63 -25.80 15.52
CA ALA A 350 -3.57 -25.11 16.40
C ALA A 350 -4.77 -24.55 15.63
N SER A 351 -4.57 -24.08 14.39
CA SER A 351 -5.67 -23.60 13.54
C SER A 351 -6.68 -24.69 13.17
N ASP A 352 -6.23 -25.94 13.04
CA ASP A 352 -7.09 -27.10 12.79
C ASP A 352 -7.88 -27.52 14.06
N ILE A 353 -7.48 -27.07 15.24
CA ILE A 353 -8.18 -27.30 16.51
C ILE A 353 -9.30 -26.28 16.75
N LEU A 354 -9.17 -25.06 16.19
CA LEU A 354 -10.15 -23.99 16.38
C LEU A 354 -11.50 -24.32 15.75
N ASP A 355 -12.58 -23.93 16.42
CA ASP A 355 -13.93 -23.98 15.85
C ASP A 355 -14.16 -22.82 14.87
N TYR A 356 -13.62 -22.97 13.66
CA TYR A 356 -13.83 -22.01 12.56
C TYR A 356 -15.16 -22.25 11.84
N VAL A 357 -15.94 -21.19 11.68
CA VAL A 357 -17.17 -21.17 10.89
C VAL A 357 -16.95 -20.39 9.62
N GLU A 358 -16.95 -21.10 8.49
CA GLU A 358 -16.93 -20.50 7.16
C GLU A 358 -18.29 -19.89 6.84
N CYS A 359 -18.31 -18.57 6.65
CA CYS A 359 -19.54 -17.85 6.37
C CYS A 359 -19.99 -17.93 4.91
N PHE A 360 -19.12 -18.37 4.00
CA PHE A 360 -19.43 -18.52 2.58
C PHE A 360 -18.91 -19.85 2.00
N PRO A 361 -19.45 -20.99 2.48
CA PRO A 361 -18.95 -22.31 2.12
C PRO A 361 -19.16 -22.69 0.65
N ASN A 362 -20.05 -21.99 -0.05
CA ASN A 362 -20.37 -22.24 -1.45
C ASN A 362 -19.73 -21.21 -2.41
N GLY A 363 -18.73 -20.47 -1.93
CA GLY A 363 -18.18 -19.34 -2.67
C GLY A 363 -18.99 -18.06 -2.45
N TYR A 364 -18.53 -16.98 -3.06
CA TYR A 364 -19.15 -15.67 -2.97
C TYR A 364 -19.51 -15.15 -4.36
N ARG A 365 -20.76 -14.72 -4.49
CA ARG A 365 -21.30 -13.99 -5.64
C ARG A 365 -22.12 -12.82 -5.16
N LYS A 366 -22.38 -11.87 -6.07
CA LYS A 366 -23.29 -10.77 -5.77
C LYS A 366 -24.67 -11.32 -5.43
N GLY A 367 -25.15 -11.03 -4.21
CA GLY A 367 -26.43 -11.56 -3.72
C GLY A 367 -26.32 -12.90 -2.98
N THR A 368 -25.12 -13.45 -2.81
CA THR A 368 -24.91 -14.60 -1.93
C THR A 368 -25.33 -14.25 -0.51
N ILE A 369 -26.22 -15.08 0.04
CA ILE A 369 -26.63 -14.99 1.44
C ILE A 369 -25.58 -15.75 2.26
N MET A 370 -25.08 -15.10 3.29
CA MET A 370 -24.14 -15.69 4.23
C MET A 370 -24.76 -16.92 4.92
N ALA A 371 -23.93 -17.91 5.28
CA ALA A 371 -24.37 -19.09 5.98
C ALA A 371 -25.18 -18.74 7.24
N LYS A 372 -26.25 -19.49 7.50
CA LYS A 372 -27.17 -19.22 8.62
C LYS A 372 -26.45 -19.11 9.97
N ALA A 373 -25.45 -19.96 10.19
CA ALA A 373 -24.62 -19.94 11.40
C ALA A 373 -23.95 -18.58 11.66
N CYS A 374 -23.67 -17.80 10.61
CA CYS A 374 -23.08 -16.47 10.69
C CYS A 374 -24.13 -15.36 10.78
N THR A 375 -25.27 -15.50 10.08
CA THR A 375 -26.34 -14.49 10.13
C THR A 375 -27.00 -14.43 11.49
N ASP A 376 -27.13 -15.57 12.17
CA ASP A 376 -27.75 -15.68 13.50
C ASP A 376 -26.96 -14.91 14.58
N VAL A 377 -25.67 -14.66 14.34
CA VAL A 377 -24.73 -13.98 15.27
C VAL A 377 -24.61 -12.48 14.97
N LYS A 378 -25.21 -11.98 13.88
CA LYS A 378 -25.16 -10.55 13.47
C LYS A 378 -23.73 -10.02 13.33
N ILE A 379 -22.91 -10.75 12.59
CA ILE A 379 -21.52 -10.38 12.31
C ILE A 379 -21.49 -9.09 11.48
N GLU A 380 -20.70 -8.10 11.94
CA GLU A 380 -20.49 -6.83 11.24
C GLU A 380 -19.24 -6.85 10.33
N GLY A 381 -18.27 -7.71 10.64
CA GLY A 381 -17.02 -7.85 9.88
C GLY A 381 -16.28 -9.15 10.20
N PHE A 382 -15.20 -9.42 9.47
CA PHE A 382 -14.39 -10.63 9.65
C PHE A 382 -12.93 -10.29 10.02
N PRO A 383 -12.25 -11.14 10.82
CA PRO A 383 -12.83 -12.22 11.59
C PRO A 383 -13.72 -11.69 12.72
N THR A 384 -14.63 -12.52 13.21
CA THR A 384 -15.40 -12.24 14.43
C THR A 384 -15.31 -13.44 15.35
N TRP A 385 -15.00 -13.19 16.62
CA TRP A 385 -14.92 -14.18 17.67
C TRP A 385 -16.19 -14.15 18.52
N VAL A 386 -16.73 -15.33 18.83
CA VAL A 386 -17.75 -15.50 19.86
C VAL A 386 -17.16 -16.34 20.98
N ILE A 387 -16.93 -15.71 22.12
CA ILE A 387 -16.27 -16.32 23.28
C ILE A 387 -17.15 -16.04 24.50
N ASN A 388 -17.59 -17.09 25.20
CA ASN A 388 -18.47 -16.96 26.37
C ASN A 388 -19.74 -16.11 26.15
N GLY A 389 -20.24 -16.05 24.89
CA GLY A 389 -21.40 -15.26 24.51
C GLY A 389 -21.12 -13.79 24.16
N GLU A 390 -19.87 -13.33 24.32
CA GLU A 390 -19.41 -12.02 23.88
C GLU A 390 -18.98 -12.07 22.41
N VAL A 391 -19.35 -11.06 21.63
CA VAL A 391 -19.00 -10.91 20.22
C VAL A 391 -17.86 -9.91 20.11
N LEU A 392 -16.70 -10.36 19.65
CA LEU A 392 -15.49 -9.56 19.51
C LEU A 392 -15.13 -9.49 18.03
N SER A 393 -15.03 -8.26 17.50
CA SER A 393 -14.75 -8.03 16.08
C SER A 393 -13.27 -7.83 15.83
N GLY A 394 -12.77 -8.34 14.70
CA GLY A 394 -11.40 -8.20 14.26
C GLY A 394 -10.47 -9.29 14.77
N GLU A 395 -9.20 -9.14 14.42
CA GLU A 395 -8.12 -10.00 14.91
C GLU A 395 -7.83 -9.70 16.38
N LEU A 396 -7.51 -10.76 17.13
CA LEU A 396 -7.21 -10.71 18.55
C LEU A 396 -5.89 -11.40 18.82
N ASP A 397 -5.03 -10.74 19.60
CA ASP A 397 -3.80 -11.34 20.07
C ASP A 397 -4.08 -12.46 21.09
N PHE A 398 -3.12 -13.36 21.30
CA PHE A 398 -3.25 -14.45 22.28
C PHE A 398 -3.60 -13.96 23.69
N SER A 399 -3.10 -12.79 24.09
CA SER A 399 -3.42 -12.21 25.40
C SER A 399 -4.88 -11.78 25.51
N GLU A 400 -5.46 -11.27 24.43
CA GLU A 400 -6.85 -10.84 24.35
C GLU A 400 -7.79 -12.05 24.30
N LEU A 401 -7.45 -13.06 23.50
CA LEU A 401 -8.17 -14.33 23.44
C LEU A 401 -8.13 -15.06 24.79
N ALA A 402 -6.97 -15.08 25.46
CA ALA A 402 -6.85 -15.65 26.80
C ALA A 402 -7.74 -14.91 27.81
N LYS A 403 -7.70 -13.57 27.80
CA LYS A 403 -8.52 -12.72 28.67
C LYS A 403 -10.02 -12.94 28.42
N ALA A 404 -10.46 -12.95 27.16
CA ALA A 404 -11.86 -13.16 26.78
C ALA A 404 -12.36 -14.59 27.13
N SER A 405 -11.48 -15.58 27.03
CA SER A 405 -11.76 -16.97 27.38
C SER A 405 -11.59 -17.29 28.87
N GLY A 406 -11.21 -16.31 29.69
CA GLY A 406 -11.09 -16.43 31.15
C GLY A 406 -9.87 -17.22 31.63
N ILE A 407 -8.84 -17.40 30.79
CA ILE A 407 -7.59 -18.09 31.14
C ILE A 407 -6.42 -17.12 31.21
N LYS A 408 -5.45 -17.37 32.09
CA LYS A 408 -4.19 -16.62 32.09
C LYS A 408 -3.21 -17.25 31.12
N LEU A 409 -2.54 -16.42 30.33
CA LEU A 409 -1.57 -16.90 29.33
C LEU A 409 -0.40 -17.67 29.97
N GLU A 410 -0.04 -17.32 31.20
CA GLU A 410 1.00 -17.97 32.00
C GLU A 410 0.66 -19.45 32.27
N ASP A 411 -0.60 -19.75 32.55
CA ASP A 411 -1.08 -21.10 32.89
C ASP A 411 -0.96 -22.06 31.68
N LEU A 412 -1.03 -21.51 30.46
CA LEU A 412 -0.89 -22.27 29.22
C LEU A 412 0.56 -22.56 28.84
N SER A 413 1.51 -21.77 29.35
CA SER A 413 2.94 -21.95 29.06
C SER A 413 3.61 -23.00 29.95
N GLN A 414 3.06 -23.27 31.14
CA GLN A 414 3.57 -24.26 32.10
C GLN A 414 3.07 -25.70 31.86
N ALA A 415 2.10 -25.89 30.97
CA ALA A 415 1.51 -27.20 30.66
C ALA A 415 2.29 -28.03 29.61
N ASN A 416 3.51 -27.62 29.25
CA ASN A 416 4.40 -28.34 28.33
C ASN A 416 5.61 -28.96 29.01
#